data_AF-A0A920EUK2-F1
#
_entry.id   AF-A0A920EUK2-F1
#
_cell.length_a   1.000
_cell.length_b   1.000
_cell.length_c   1.000
_cell.angle_alpha   90.00
_cell.angle_beta   90.00
_cell.angle_gamma   90.00
#
_symmetry.space_group_name_H-M   'P 1'
#
loop_
_entity.id
_entity.type
_entity.pdbx_description
1 polymer ?
#
loop_
_entity_poly.entity_id
_entity_poly.type
_entity_poly.pdbx_seq_one_letter_code
_entity_poly.pdbx_strand_id
1 'polypeptide(L)'
;MPIFTVTTGDALLENNFPMIHAVGRAAAEAPRLLDLIWGDEDAPKVTLIGKGVCFDTGGLNLKPGNYMALMKKDMGGAAIAMALAGAVMAAGLPVRLRLLIGACGKRHWPRCLPAR
;
A
#
# COMPACT_ATOMS: atom_id res chain seq x y z
N MET A 1 -1.40 4.73 -22.34
CA MET A 1 -2.40 4.45 -21.28
C MET A 1 -1.68 3.81 -20.10
N PRO A 2 -2.07 4.12 -18.84
CA PRO A 2 -1.45 3.49 -17.68
C PRO A 2 -1.78 1.99 -17.63
N ILE A 3 -0.78 1.17 -17.26
CA ILE A 3 -0.96 -0.25 -16.96
C ILE A 3 -1.16 -0.37 -15.46
N PHE A 4 -2.20 -1.09 -15.03
CA PHE A 4 -2.56 -1.22 -13.62
C PHE A 4 -2.77 -2.68 -13.24
N THR A 5 -2.05 -3.13 -12.22
CA THR A 5 -2.08 -4.51 -11.70
C THR A 5 -2.34 -4.48 -10.20
N VAL A 6 -3.10 -5.46 -9.70
CA VAL A 6 -3.37 -5.63 -8.27
C VAL A 6 -3.06 -7.06 -7.85
N THR A 7 -2.09 -7.23 -6.95
CA THR A 7 -1.80 -8.51 -6.31
C THR A 7 -2.53 -8.56 -4.96
N THR A 8 -3.35 -9.58 -4.70
CA THR A 8 -4.25 -9.64 -3.53
C THR A 8 -4.07 -10.90 -2.71
N GLY A 9 -4.14 -10.80 -1.39
CA GLY A 9 -4.20 -11.96 -0.49
C GLY A 9 -2.99 -12.89 -0.66
N ASP A 10 -3.23 -14.20 -0.74
CA ASP A 10 -2.16 -15.21 -0.82
C ASP A 10 -1.31 -15.11 -2.10
N ALA A 11 -1.82 -14.48 -3.16
CA ALA A 11 -1.02 -14.18 -4.35
C ALA A 11 0.18 -13.26 -4.01
N LEU A 12 0.12 -12.50 -2.91
CA LEU A 12 1.28 -11.76 -2.40
C LEU A 12 2.41 -12.70 -1.99
N LEU A 13 2.12 -13.88 -1.45
CA LEU A 13 3.15 -14.86 -1.10
C LEU A 13 3.78 -15.48 -2.35
N GLU A 14 2.95 -15.85 -3.32
CA GLU A 14 3.39 -16.41 -4.61
C GLU A 14 4.31 -15.43 -5.37
N ASN A 15 4.03 -14.13 -5.25
CA ASN A 15 4.81 -13.06 -5.87
C ASN A 15 5.92 -12.48 -4.96
N ASN A 16 6.26 -13.16 -3.86
CA ASN A 16 7.34 -12.77 -2.93
C ASN A 16 7.16 -11.38 -2.26
N PHE A 17 5.93 -11.07 -1.84
CA PHE A 17 5.55 -9.91 -1.01
C PHE A 17 5.07 -10.32 0.40
N PRO A 18 5.84 -11.11 1.16
CA PRO A 18 5.38 -11.72 2.42
C PRO A 18 5.07 -10.69 3.51
N MET A 19 5.73 -9.52 3.50
CA MET A 19 5.48 -8.49 4.52
C MET A 19 4.12 -7.80 4.36
N ILE A 20 3.67 -7.56 3.12
CA ILE A 20 2.34 -6.97 2.87
C ILE A 20 1.26 -7.96 3.32
N HIS A 21 1.46 -9.25 3.01
CA HIS A 21 0.58 -10.33 3.47
C HIS A 21 0.55 -10.43 4.99
N ALA A 22 1.71 -10.57 5.64
CA ALA A 22 1.82 -10.80 7.07
C ALA A 22 1.17 -9.68 7.89
N VAL A 23 1.31 -8.43 7.43
CA VAL A 23 0.72 -7.26 8.09
C VAL A 23 -0.80 -7.22 7.93
N GLY A 24 -1.31 -7.51 6.73
CA GLY A 24 -2.74 -7.32 6.40
C GLY A 24 -3.64 -8.53 6.58
N ARG A 25 -3.09 -9.76 6.68
CA ARG A 25 -3.88 -11.01 6.72
C ARG A 25 -4.88 -11.11 7.86
N ALA A 26 -4.71 -10.32 8.92
CA ALA A 26 -5.61 -10.32 10.07
C ALA A 26 -6.83 -9.40 9.90
N ALA A 27 -6.84 -8.54 8.88
CA ALA A 27 -7.97 -7.66 8.59
C ALA A 27 -9.14 -8.43 7.96
N ALA A 28 -10.32 -7.80 7.93
CA ALA A 28 -11.48 -8.34 7.25
C ALA A 28 -11.30 -8.32 5.72
N GLU A 29 -10.65 -7.27 5.21
CA GLU A 29 -10.28 -7.12 3.81
C GLU A 29 -8.88 -7.71 3.56
N ALA A 30 -8.72 -8.44 2.48
CA ALA A 30 -7.43 -9.01 2.09
C ALA A 30 -6.41 -7.90 1.75
N PRO A 31 -5.13 -8.03 2.14
CA PRO A 31 -4.07 -7.10 1.75
C PRO A 31 -3.88 -7.07 0.23
N ARG A 32 -3.45 -5.92 -0.29
CA ARG A 32 -3.23 -5.69 -1.72
C ARG A 32 -1.91 -4.95 -1.96
N LEU A 33 -1.24 -5.28 -3.05
CA LEU A 33 -0.23 -4.44 -3.68
C LEU A 33 -0.85 -3.88 -4.97
N LEU A 34 -0.98 -2.56 -5.05
CA LEU A 34 -1.34 -1.89 -6.30
C LEU A 34 -0.07 -1.44 -7.02
N ASP A 35 0.02 -1.75 -8.31
CA ASP A 35 1.15 -1.40 -9.18
C ASP A 35 0.62 -0.70 -10.44
N LEU A 36 1.01 0.56 -10.61
CA LEU A 36 0.67 1.36 -11.78
C LEU A 36 1.94 1.77 -12.51
N ILE A 37 1.96 1.60 -13.83
CA ILE A 37 3.07 2.04 -14.70
C ILE A 37 2.51 2.98 -15.76
N TRP A 38 3.19 4.10 -16.01
CA TRP A 38 2.83 5.09 -17.01
C TRP A 38 4.06 5.78 -17.60
N GLY A 39 3.97 6.22 -18.86
CA GLY A 39 5.03 6.94 -19.58
C GLY A 39 5.92 6.03 -20.43
N ASP A 40 6.85 6.63 -21.16
CA ASP A 40 7.73 5.93 -22.11
C ASP A 40 8.79 5.09 -21.39
N GLU A 41 9.17 3.94 -21.96
CA GLU A 41 10.11 3.02 -21.31
C GLU A 41 11.54 3.57 -21.21
N ASP A 42 11.90 4.45 -22.15
CA ASP A 42 13.21 5.11 -22.27
C ASP A 42 13.31 6.42 -21.46
N ALA A 43 12.19 6.91 -20.93
CA ALA A 43 12.18 8.12 -20.12
C ALA A 43 12.81 7.88 -18.73
N PRO A 44 13.33 8.93 -18.05
CA PRO A 44 13.86 8.80 -16.70
C PRO A 44 12.86 8.14 -15.74
N LYS A 45 13.31 7.10 -15.05
CA LYS A 45 12.45 6.31 -14.17
C LYS A 45 12.22 7.01 -12.83
N VAL A 46 10.94 7.17 -12.49
CA VAL A 46 10.49 7.69 -11.19
C VAL A 46 9.55 6.67 -10.56
N THR A 47 9.87 6.22 -9.35
CA THR A 47 9.01 5.29 -8.60
C THR A 47 8.51 5.94 -7.32
N LEU A 48 7.19 6.06 -7.20
CA LEU A 48 6.49 6.54 -6.01
C LEU A 48 6.02 5.34 -5.21
N ILE A 49 6.33 5.31 -3.91
CA ILE A 49 5.95 4.23 -3.01
C ILE A 49 5.13 4.82 -1.87
N GLY A 50 3.91 4.32 -1.68
CA GLY A 50 3.01 4.79 -0.64
C GLY A 50 2.60 3.68 0.33
N LYS A 51 2.77 3.95 1.63
CA LYS A 51 2.20 3.13 2.70
C LYS A 51 0.68 3.35 2.75
N GLY A 52 -0.09 2.29 2.50
CA GLY A 52 -1.56 2.30 2.46
C GLY A 52 -2.19 1.56 3.63
N VAL A 53 -1.73 1.77 4.87
CA VAL A 53 -2.38 1.17 6.03
C VAL A 53 -3.67 1.93 6.33
N CYS A 54 -4.81 1.39 5.89
CA CYS A 54 -6.11 2.07 5.95
C CYS A 54 -6.57 2.34 7.39
N PHE A 55 -6.20 1.47 8.32
CA PHE A 55 -6.42 1.65 9.75
C PHE A 55 -5.40 0.82 10.55
N ASP A 56 -4.76 1.42 11.55
CA ASP A 56 -3.77 0.76 12.42
C ASP A 56 -4.23 0.66 13.87
N THR A 57 -4.74 -0.50 14.26
CA THR A 57 -5.03 -0.83 15.66
C THR A 57 -3.76 -1.10 16.48
N GLY A 58 -2.61 -1.34 15.84
CA GLY A 58 -1.37 -1.81 16.46
C GLY A 58 -1.12 -3.32 16.34
N GLY A 59 -2.13 -4.12 15.98
CA GLY A 59 -1.96 -5.57 15.84
C GLY A 59 -2.01 -6.29 17.19
N LEU A 60 -1.08 -7.22 17.41
CA LEU A 60 -0.92 -7.89 18.70
C LEU A 60 -0.55 -6.90 19.82
N ASN A 61 0.26 -5.89 19.48
CA ASN A 61 0.61 -4.78 20.37
C ASN A 61 -0.42 -3.65 20.21
N LEU A 62 -1.58 -3.83 20.82
CA LEU A 62 -2.71 -2.93 20.66
C LEU A 62 -2.37 -1.50 21.11
N LYS A 63 -2.67 -0.51 20.26
CA LYS A 63 -2.53 0.90 20.63
C LYS A 63 -3.57 1.27 21.70
N PRO A 64 -3.21 2.09 22.71
CA PRO A 64 -4.21 2.68 23.60
C PRO A 64 -5.17 3.60 22.81
N GLY A 65 -6.42 3.74 23.27
CA GLY A 65 -7.50 4.39 22.50
C GLY A 65 -7.16 5.77 21.92
N ASN A 66 -6.53 6.64 22.70
CA ASN A 66 -6.12 7.99 22.25
C ASN A 66 -5.14 7.95 21.07
N TYR A 67 -4.26 6.93 21.02
CA TYR A 67 -3.28 6.75 19.95
C TYR A 67 -3.87 6.00 18.74
N MET A 68 -5.04 5.38 18.88
CA MET A 68 -5.72 4.67 17.79
C MET A 68 -6.68 5.58 17.02
N ALA A 69 -7.28 6.59 17.67
CA ALA A 69 -8.33 7.44 17.11
C ALA A 69 -7.97 8.11 15.77
N LEU A 70 -6.69 8.44 15.57
CA LEU A 70 -6.21 9.12 14.36
C LEU A 70 -5.62 8.17 13.31
N MET A 71 -5.62 6.85 13.54
CA MET A 71 -4.92 5.89 12.68
C MET A 71 -5.61 5.61 11.35
N LYS A 72 -6.77 6.22 11.08
CA LYS A 72 -7.28 6.37 9.71
C LYS A 72 -6.32 7.16 8.81
N LYS A 73 -5.43 7.96 9.39
CA LYS A 73 -4.40 8.75 8.67
C LYS A 73 -3.16 7.94 8.32
N ASP A 74 -3.05 6.67 8.73
CA ASP A 74 -1.86 5.85 8.50
C ASP A 74 -1.67 5.40 7.02
N MET A 75 -2.62 5.80 6.16
CA MET A 75 -2.57 5.70 4.70
C MET A 75 -2.19 7.02 4.01
N GLY A 76 -1.84 8.08 4.77
CA GLY A 76 -1.55 9.41 4.21
C GLY A 76 -0.42 9.41 3.19
N GLY A 77 0.59 8.54 3.37
CA GLY A 77 1.67 8.36 2.40
C GLY A 77 1.16 7.81 1.06
N ALA A 78 0.26 6.81 1.07
CA ALA A 78 -0.39 6.34 -0.15
C ALA A 78 -1.27 7.41 -0.80
N ALA A 79 -2.02 8.19 -0.01
CA ALA A 79 -2.84 9.28 -0.55
C ALA A 79 -1.99 10.32 -1.31
N ILE A 80 -0.88 10.76 -0.72
CA ILE A 80 0.04 11.73 -1.33
C ILE A 80 0.71 11.13 -2.58
N ALA A 81 1.17 9.88 -2.51
CA ALA A 81 1.79 9.20 -3.66
C ALA A 81 0.82 9.07 -4.85
N MET A 82 -0.43 8.69 -4.60
CA MET A 82 -1.48 8.64 -5.64
C MET A 82 -1.80 10.03 -6.20
N ALA A 83 -1.92 11.04 -5.35
CA ALA A 83 -2.19 12.42 -5.80
C ALA A 83 -1.04 12.96 -6.66
N LEU A 84 0.21 12.74 -6.24
CA LEU A 84 1.39 13.14 -7.01
C LEU A 84 1.47 12.39 -8.36
N ALA A 85 1.21 11.07 -8.37
CA ALA A 85 1.13 10.31 -9.61
C ALA A 85 0.08 10.88 -10.56
N GLY A 86 -1.11 11.21 -10.05
CA GLY A 86 -2.17 11.87 -10.81
C GLY A 86 -1.72 13.21 -11.39
N ALA A 87 -1.06 14.04 -10.60
CA ALA A 87 -0.53 15.33 -11.05
C ALA A 87 0.57 15.18 -12.13
N VAL A 88 1.49 14.21 -11.97
CA VAL A 88 2.54 13.88 -12.95
C VAL A 88 1.93 13.46 -14.29
N MET A 89 0.94 12.56 -14.25
CA MET A 89 0.24 12.09 -15.45
C MET A 89 -0.58 13.20 -16.12
N ALA A 90 -1.29 14.01 -15.32
CA ALA A 90 -2.09 15.13 -15.83
C ALA A 90 -1.23 16.24 -16.45
N ALA A 91 -0.02 16.47 -15.92
CA ALA A 91 0.95 17.40 -16.48
C ALA A 91 1.71 16.85 -17.70
N GLY A 92 1.55 15.57 -18.03
CA GLY A 92 2.23 14.94 -19.17
C GLY A 92 3.76 14.95 -19.05
N LEU A 93 4.30 14.82 -17.83
CA LEU A 93 5.75 14.91 -17.63
C LEU A 93 6.47 13.76 -18.36
N PRO A 94 7.66 14.01 -18.95
CA PRO A 94 8.40 13.01 -19.71
C PRO A 94 9.18 12.07 -18.77
N VAL A 95 8.45 11.25 -18.01
CA VAL A 95 9.02 10.30 -17.05
C VAL A 95 8.38 8.93 -17.19
N ARG A 96 9.17 7.88 -16.91
CA ARG A 96 8.67 6.53 -16.69
C ARG A 96 8.20 6.40 -15.25
N LEU A 97 6.94 6.72 -15.01
CA LEU A 97 6.33 6.65 -13.69
C LEU A 97 5.97 5.21 -13.33
N ARG A 98 6.33 4.80 -12.11
CA ARG A 98 5.75 3.64 -11.43
C ARG A 98 5.20 4.07 -10.07
N LEU A 99 4.01 3.61 -9.72
CA LEU A 99 3.39 3.85 -8.42
C LEU A 99 3.09 2.51 -7.75
N LEU A 100 3.63 2.32 -6.55
CA LEU A 100 3.43 1.14 -5.73
C LEU A 100 2.72 1.50 -4.43
N ILE A 101 1.61 0.83 -4.14
CA ILE A 101 0.84 1.04 -2.91
C ILE A 101 0.63 -0.29 -2.19
N GLY A 102 1.21 -0.43 -1.00
CA GLY A 102 0.89 -1.54 -0.09
C GLY A 102 -0.34 -1.20 0.73
N ALA A 103 -1.51 -1.71 0.34
CA ALA A 103 -2.79 -1.42 0.97
C ALA A 103 -3.23 -2.56 1.89
N CYS A 104 -3.48 -2.25 3.16
CA CYS A 104 -3.95 -3.24 4.14
C CYS A 104 -4.62 -2.59 5.35
N GLY A 105 -5.40 -3.36 6.10
CA GLY A 105 -5.75 -3.01 7.48
C GLY A 105 -4.81 -3.69 8.46
N LYS A 106 -4.45 -3.01 9.56
CA LYS A 106 -3.79 -3.62 10.72
C LYS A 106 -4.82 -3.78 11.85
N ARG A 107 -5.39 -4.97 11.97
CA ARG A 107 -6.38 -5.33 13.00
C ARG A 107 -5.74 -6.05 14.19
N HIS A 108 -6.42 -6.14 15.33
CA HIS A 108 -6.02 -6.88 16.53
C HIS A 108 -6.32 -8.39 16.45
N TRP A 109 -5.86 -9.16 17.45
CA TRP A 109 -6.10 -10.61 17.72
C TRP A 109 -7.56 -11.07 17.43
N PRO A 110 -7.87 -12.30 16.95
CA PRO A 110 -7.08 -13.55 16.98
C PRO A 110 -6.29 -13.92 15.73
N ARG A 111 -6.45 -13.19 14.62
CA ARG A 111 -5.77 -13.53 13.35
C ARG A 111 -4.37 -12.93 13.21
N CYS A 112 -3.92 -12.14 14.20
CA CYS A 112 -2.56 -11.61 14.26
C CYS A 112 -1.60 -12.69 14.74
N LEU A 113 -0.73 -13.18 13.86
CA LEU A 113 0.43 -13.95 14.28
C LEU A 113 1.60 -12.98 14.52
N PRO A 114 2.51 -13.28 15.48
CA PRO A 114 3.77 -12.55 15.60
C PRO A 114 4.51 -12.61 14.27
N ALA A 115 5.11 -11.49 13.85
CA ALA A 115 6.05 -11.46 12.74
C ALA A 115 7.29 -12.27 13.17
N ARG A 116 7.30 -13.56 12.84
CA ARG A 116 8.49 -14.40 12.85
C ARG A 116 8.87 -14.68 11.41
#